data_AF-A0A3N5UH82-F1
#
_entry.id   AF-A0A3N5UH82-F1
#
_cell.length_a   1.000
_cell.length_b   1.000
_cell.length_c   1.000
_cell.angle_alpha   90.00
_cell.angle_beta   90.00
_cell.angle_gamma   90.00
#
_symmetry.space_group_name_H-M   'P 1'
#
loop_
_entity.id
_entity.type
_entity.pdbx_description
1 polymer ?
#
loop_
_entity_poly.entity_id
_entity_poly.type
_entity_poly.pdbx_seq_one_letter_code
_entity_poly.pdbx_strand_id
1 'polypeptide(L)'
;MNDFFETSLPGVFSCGNVLHVNDVVDNVSSEGESAAHGAYLQLKGRMPDRTSMVPIEADDTIGQVVPHRVSAQNDTTLHIRVKRPMKKVTLRVGDGFEKKLPYARPSEMIWVTVPKEVLRVTSGPVMVRCEGR
;
A
#
# COMPACT_ATOMS: atom_id res chain seq x y z
N MET A 1 6.02 2.98 5.70
CA MET A 1 5.15 2.18 6.59
C MET A 1 4.87 0.83 5.92
N ASN A 2 4.80 -0.24 6.71
CA ASN A 2 4.49 -1.58 6.23
C ASN A 2 2.99 -1.91 6.29
N ASP A 3 2.58 -3.08 5.80
CA ASP A 3 1.19 -3.58 5.83
C ASP A 3 0.60 -3.82 7.23
N PHE A 4 1.40 -3.67 8.30
CA PHE A 4 0.95 -3.68 9.71
C PHE A 4 0.95 -2.27 10.34
N PHE A 5 1.04 -1.21 9.53
CA PHE A 5 1.05 0.18 10.00
C PHE A 5 2.28 0.59 10.82
N GLU A 6 3.32 -0.24 10.86
CA GLU A 6 4.61 0.12 11.47
C GLU A 6 5.38 1.08 10.54
N THR A 7 5.96 2.12 11.12
CA THR A 7 6.75 3.13 10.41
C THR A 7 8.16 2.63 10.06
N SER A 8 9.02 3.50 9.55
CA SER A 8 10.45 3.19 9.39
C SER A 8 11.14 2.95 10.73
N LEU A 9 10.64 3.52 11.82
CA LEU A 9 11.15 3.33 13.17
C LEU A 9 10.45 2.13 13.85
N PRO A 10 11.18 1.06 14.22
CA PRO A 10 10.58 -0.12 14.84
C PRO A 10 9.83 0.21 16.13
N GLY A 11 8.67 -0.44 16.32
CA GLY A 11 7.79 -0.22 17.46
C GLY A 11 6.93 1.06 17.39
N VAL A 12 7.11 1.89 16.35
CA VAL A 12 6.29 3.09 16.13
C VAL A 12 5.31 2.83 15.00
N PHE A 13 4.02 3.00 15.29
CA PHE A 13 2.91 2.76 14.37
C PHE A 13 2.21 4.08 14.00
N SER A 14 1.65 4.15 12.80
CA SER A 14 0.95 5.33 12.30
C SER A 14 -0.33 4.92 11.59
N CYS A 15 -1.43 5.61 11.83
CA CYS A 15 -2.75 5.35 11.24
C CYS A 15 -3.52 6.66 11.02
N GLY A 16 -4.58 6.60 10.21
CA GLY A 16 -5.48 7.73 10.00
C GLY A 16 -4.84 8.85 9.18
N ASN A 17 -5.24 10.09 9.45
CA ASN A 17 -4.83 11.25 8.64
C ASN A 17 -3.32 11.57 8.70
N VAL A 18 -2.59 11.00 9.65
CA VAL A 18 -1.12 11.07 9.71
C VAL A 18 -0.47 10.16 8.66
N LEU A 19 -1.15 9.07 8.27
CA LEU A 19 -0.68 8.13 7.25
C LEU A 19 -0.85 8.71 5.84
N HIS A 20 -2.04 9.22 5.59
CA HIS A 20 -2.49 9.87 4.37
C HIS A 20 -3.82 10.58 4.64
N VAL A 21 -4.15 11.61 3.85
CA VAL A 21 -5.45 12.27 4.05
C VAL A 21 -6.55 11.32 3.58
N ASN A 22 -7.28 10.77 4.54
CA ASN A 22 -8.45 9.95 4.27
C ASN A 22 -9.64 10.83 3.92
N ASP A 23 -10.39 10.45 2.89
CA ASP A 23 -11.56 11.21 2.44
C ASP A 23 -12.81 10.95 3.33
N VAL A 24 -12.81 9.89 4.14
CA VAL A 24 -13.94 9.47 4.98
C VAL A 24 -13.46 9.03 6.37
N VAL A 25 -14.20 9.41 7.42
CA VAL A 25 -13.88 9.14 8.84
C VAL A 25 -13.82 7.63 9.14
N ASP A 26 -14.65 6.82 8.51
CA ASP A 26 -14.71 5.37 8.77
C ASP A 26 -13.40 4.64 8.43
N ASN A 27 -12.67 5.12 7.42
CA ASN A 27 -11.37 4.58 7.05
C ASN A 27 -10.33 4.81 8.16
N VAL A 28 -10.44 5.92 8.91
CA VAL A 28 -9.53 6.24 10.02
C VAL A 28 -9.66 5.23 11.16
N SER A 29 -10.90 4.80 11.47
CA SER A 29 -11.16 3.81 12.52
C SER A 29 -10.59 2.44 12.16
N SER A 30 -10.82 1.97 10.92
CA SER A 30 -10.29 0.68 10.45
C SER A 30 -8.76 0.64 10.39
N GLU A 31 -8.12 1.75 9.98
CA GLU A 31 -6.67 1.89 10.03
C GLU A 31 -6.13 1.88 11.47
N GLY A 32 -6.86 2.51 12.40
CA GLY A 32 -6.53 2.49 13.83
C GLY A 32 -6.56 1.08 14.42
N GLU A 33 -7.59 0.30 14.12
CA GLU A 33 -7.68 -1.11 14.53
C GLU A 33 -6.53 -1.94 13.95
N SER A 34 -6.20 -1.72 12.68
CA SER A 34 -5.09 -2.40 12.01
C SER A 34 -3.73 -2.07 12.65
N ALA A 35 -3.50 -0.80 12.99
CA ALA A 35 -2.29 -0.38 13.71
C ALA A 35 -2.21 -0.94 15.13
N ALA A 36 -3.33 -0.99 15.86
CA ALA A 36 -3.38 -1.61 17.18
C ALA A 36 -3.07 -3.11 17.10
N HIS A 37 -3.60 -3.81 16.10
CA HIS A 37 -3.28 -5.22 15.85
C HIS A 37 -1.80 -5.42 15.50
N GLY A 38 -1.21 -4.55 14.69
CA GLY A 38 0.24 -4.53 14.42
C GLY A 38 1.06 -4.39 15.70
N ALA A 39 0.73 -3.41 16.55
CA ALA A 39 1.40 -3.22 17.84
C ALA A 39 1.27 -4.44 18.75
N TYR A 40 0.10 -5.09 18.78
CA TYR A 40 -0.11 -6.33 19.51
C TYR A 40 0.82 -7.46 19.03
N LEU A 41 0.94 -7.65 17.71
CA LEU A 41 1.84 -8.67 17.14
C LEU A 41 3.31 -8.40 17.48
N GLN A 42 3.73 -7.13 17.47
CA GLN A 42 5.07 -6.71 17.86
C GLN A 42 5.36 -7.07 19.32
N LEU A 43 4.44 -6.74 20.24
CA LEU A 43 4.57 -7.06 21.67
C LEU A 43 4.61 -8.57 21.94
N LYS A 44 3.98 -9.37 21.07
CA LYS A 44 4.01 -10.84 21.15
C LYS A 44 5.23 -11.47 20.46
N GLY A 45 6.12 -10.68 19.84
CA GLY A 45 7.23 -11.21 19.05
C GLY A 45 6.78 -12.00 17.81
N ARG A 46 5.59 -11.70 17.29
CA ARG A 46 4.96 -12.39 16.16
C ARG A 46 4.95 -11.56 14.87
N MET A 47 5.56 -10.38 14.90
CA MET A 47 5.70 -9.53 13.72
C MET A 47 6.65 -10.20 12.71
N PRO A 48 6.32 -10.23 11.41
CA PRO A 48 7.25 -10.70 10.39
C PRO A 48 8.55 -9.88 10.39
N ASP A 49 9.66 -10.53 10.07
CA ASP A 49 10.96 -9.84 9.97
C ASP A 49 10.91 -8.82 8.83
N ARG A 50 11.31 -7.57 9.10
CA ARG A 50 11.34 -6.48 8.13
C ARG A 50 12.20 -6.81 6.90
N THR A 51 13.24 -7.64 7.06
CA THR A 51 14.11 -8.08 5.97
C THR A 51 13.43 -9.07 5.02
N SER A 52 12.41 -9.78 5.52
CA SER A 52 11.59 -10.70 4.72
C SER A 52 10.45 -10.00 3.97
N MET A 53 10.24 -8.69 4.21
CA MET A 53 9.16 -7.93 3.58
C MET A 53 9.54 -7.45 2.18
N VAL A 54 8.61 -7.61 1.26
CA VAL A 54 8.75 -7.19 -0.13
C VAL A 54 8.61 -5.68 -0.23
N PRO A 55 9.60 -4.95 -0.79
CA PRO A 55 9.48 -3.51 -1.00
C PRO A 55 8.48 -3.22 -2.12
N ILE A 56 7.66 -2.19 -1.91
CA ILE A 56 6.77 -1.62 -2.94
C ILE A 56 7.44 -0.33 -3.43
N GLU A 57 7.69 -0.27 -4.72
CA GLU A 57 8.26 0.90 -5.39
C GLU A 57 7.28 1.43 -6.41
N ALA A 58 7.38 2.71 -6.73
CA ALA A 58 6.48 3.35 -7.66
C ALA A 58 7.26 4.19 -8.67
N ASP A 59 6.75 4.27 -9.89
CA ASP A 59 7.36 5.08 -10.95
C ASP A 59 6.98 6.58 -10.83
N ASP A 60 7.37 7.37 -11.83
CA ASP A 60 7.13 8.80 -11.85
C ASP A 60 5.66 9.21 -12.05
N THR A 61 4.79 8.26 -12.38
CA THR A 61 3.35 8.46 -12.54
C THR A 61 2.60 8.44 -11.20
N ILE A 62 3.21 7.85 -10.18
CA ILE A 62 2.64 7.71 -8.84
C ILE A 62 3.20 8.81 -7.92
N GLY A 63 2.31 9.54 -7.27
CA GLY A 63 2.66 10.54 -6.27
C GLY A 63 2.82 9.94 -4.87
N GLN A 64 2.09 8.87 -4.58
CA GLN A 64 2.14 8.17 -3.30
C GLN A 64 1.68 6.72 -3.45
N VAL A 65 2.37 5.81 -2.76
CA VAL A 65 1.92 4.42 -2.55
C VAL A 65 2.08 4.05 -1.09
N VAL A 66 1.06 3.43 -0.51
CA VAL A 66 1.07 2.91 0.86
C VAL A 66 0.38 1.55 0.86
N PRO A 67 0.89 0.53 1.57
CA PRO A 67 2.18 0.50 2.27
C PRO A 67 3.39 0.48 1.31
N HIS A 68 4.57 0.79 1.87
CA HIS A 68 5.86 0.77 1.15
C HIS A 68 6.57 -0.58 1.27
N ARG A 69 6.13 -1.44 2.17
CA ARG A 69 6.63 -2.79 2.40
C ARG A 69 5.47 -3.70 2.74
N VAL A 70 5.46 -4.90 2.20
CA VAL A 70 4.41 -5.89 2.45
C VAL A 70 5.02 -7.19 2.92
N SER A 71 4.40 -7.83 3.91
CA SER A 71 4.78 -9.16 4.37
C SER A 71 4.45 -10.26 3.36
N ALA A 72 3.53 -9.97 2.43
CA ALA A 72 2.99 -10.92 1.47
C ALA A 72 2.43 -12.20 2.12
N GLN A 73 1.98 -12.10 3.38
CA GLN A 73 1.31 -13.21 4.07
C GLN A 73 -0.17 -13.30 3.70
N ASN A 74 -0.79 -12.15 3.46
CA ASN A 74 -2.19 -12.00 3.10
C ASN A 74 -2.34 -11.05 1.91
N ASP A 75 -3.53 -11.04 1.32
CA ASP A 75 -3.90 -10.04 0.33
C ASP A 75 -3.79 -8.66 0.97
N THR A 76 -3.19 -7.73 0.24
CA THR A 76 -2.86 -6.41 0.79
C THR A 76 -3.50 -5.33 -0.07
N THR A 77 -4.22 -4.42 0.57
CA THR A 77 -4.75 -3.24 -0.11
C THR A 77 -3.65 -2.19 -0.23
N LEU A 78 -3.33 -1.83 -1.46
CA LEU A 78 -2.47 -0.69 -1.78
C LEU A 78 -3.35 0.56 -1.96
N HIS A 79 -2.95 1.63 -1.29
CA HIS A 79 -3.49 2.97 -1.41
C HIS A 79 -2.56 3.78 -2.30
N ILE A 80 -3.07 4.19 -3.46
CA ILE A 80 -2.27 4.78 -4.52
C ILE A 80 -2.84 6.14 -4.90
N ARG A 81 -1.98 7.16 -4.98
CA ARG A 81 -2.32 8.49 -5.48
C ARG A 81 -1.46 8.78 -6.70
N VAL A 82 -2.09 9.08 -7.83
CA VAL A 82 -1.35 9.45 -9.06
C VAL A 82 -0.75 10.86 -8.93
N LYS A 83 0.36 11.11 -9.62
CA LYS A 83 1.06 12.40 -9.58
C LYS A 83 0.39 13.46 -10.44
N ARG A 84 -0.29 13.06 -11.51
CA ARG A 84 -0.98 13.95 -12.46
C ARG A 84 -2.34 13.36 -12.84
N PRO A 85 -3.31 14.18 -13.25
CA PRO A 85 -4.58 13.67 -13.76
C PRO A 85 -4.38 12.85 -15.04
N MET A 86 -5.03 11.70 -15.16
CA MET A 86 -4.88 10.77 -16.29
C MET A 86 -6.24 10.19 -16.68
N LYS A 87 -6.51 10.01 -17.99
CA LYS A 87 -7.71 9.36 -18.53
C LYS A 87 -7.36 7.97 -19.08
N LYS A 88 -8.33 7.04 -19.01
CA LYS A 88 -8.19 5.65 -19.47
C LYS A 88 -6.94 5.00 -18.87
N VAL A 89 -6.88 5.01 -17.55
CA VAL A 89 -5.70 4.59 -16.78
C VAL A 89 -5.69 3.08 -16.64
N THR A 90 -4.53 2.49 -16.86
CA THR A 90 -4.24 1.09 -16.55
C THR A 90 -3.22 1.07 -15.42
N LEU A 91 -3.68 0.72 -14.22
CA LEU A 91 -2.83 0.54 -13.06
C LEU A 91 -2.24 -0.88 -13.10
N ARG A 92 -0.92 -0.98 -13.04
CA ARG A 92 -0.17 -2.24 -12.97
C ARG A 92 0.55 -2.34 -11.62
N VAL A 93 0.47 -3.50 -10.99
CA VAL A 93 1.22 -3.83 -9.77
C VAL A 93 2.01 -5.11 -10.03
N GLY A 94 3.33 -4.98 -10.06
CA GLY A 94 4.21 -6.04 -10.53
C GLY A 94 3.82 -6.53 -11.93
N ASP A 95 4.11 -7.81 -12.19
CA ASP A 95 3.78 -8.46 -13.48
C ASP A 95 2.45 -9.23 -13.44
N GLY A 96 1.83 -9.36 -12.25
CA GLY A 96 0.70 -10.26 -12.03
C GLY A 96 -0.65 -9.58 -11.82
N PHE A 97 -0.71 -8.24 -11.74
CA PHE A 97 -1.95 -7.53 -11.43
C PHE A 97 -2.16 -6.29 -12.31
N GLU A 98 -3.34 -6.19 -12.92
CA GLU A 98 -3.77 -5.06 -13.74
C GLU A 98 -5.20 -4.63 -13.38
N LYS A 99 -5.43 -3.32 -13.24
CA LYS A 99 -6.77 -2.74 -13.04
C LYS A 99 -6.97 -1.54 -13.96
N LYS A 100 -8.05 -1.56 -14.73
CA LYS A 100 -8.45 -0.46 -15.61
C LYS A 100 -9.37 0.52 -14.89
N LEU A 101 -9.07 1.80 -15.00
CA LEU A 101 -9.83 2.90 -14.42
C LEU A 101 -10.18 3.89 -15.52
N PRO A 102 -11.41 4.41 -15.56
CA PRO A 102 -11.79 5.41 -16.56
C PRO A 102 -10.96 6.69 -16.43
N TYR A 103 -10.57 7.03 -15.20
CA TYR A 103 -9.87 8.27 -14.87
C TYR A 103 -9.21 8.16 -13.48
N ALA A 104 -8.13 8.92 -13.27
CA ALA A 104 -7.46 9.06 -11.97
C ALA A 104 -7.01 10.50 -11.75
N ARG A 105 -7.17 11.03 -10.53
CA ARG A 105 -6.68 12.35 -10.12
C ARG A 105 -5.74 12.24 -8.93
N PRO A 106 -4.78 13.17 -8.79
CA PRO A 106 -4.02 13.33 -7.56
C PRO A 106 -4.88 13.65 -6.35
N SER A 107 -6.11 14.15 -6.53
CA SER A 107 -7.03 14.44 -5.42
C SER A 107 -7.72 13.18 -4.88
N GLU A 108 -7.78 12.11 -5.67
CA GLU A 108 -8.52 10.88 -5.34
C GLU A 108 -7.55 9.76 -5.00
N MET A 109 -7.93 8.94 -4.03
CA MET A 109 -7.16 7.75 -3.66
C MET A 109 -7.70 6.51 -4.36
N ILE A 110 -6.80 5.76 -4.99
CA ILE A 110 -7.10 4.48 -5.61
C ILE A 110 -6.83 3.38 -4.59
N TRP A 111 -7.88 2.61 -4.30
CA TRP A 111 -7.81 1.44 -3.42
C TRP A 111 -7.78 0.19 -4.28
N VAL A 112 -6.74 -0.62 -4.11
CA VAL A 112 -6.59 -1.87 -4.85
C VAL A 112 -6.07 -2.99 -3.96
N THR A 113 -6.87 -4.04 -3.81
CA THR A 113 -6.46 -5.25 -3.10
C THR A 113 -5.67 -6.14 -4.06
N VAL A 114 -4.40 -6.34 -3.73
CA VAL A 114 -3.46 -7.14 -4.51
C VAL A 114 -3.31 -8.51 -3.84
N PRO A 115 -3.51 -9.61 -4.57
CA PRO A 115 -3.37 -10.96 -4.03
C PRO A 115 -1.95 -11.23 -3.54
N LYS A 116 -1.81 -11.97 -2.44
CA LYS A 116 -0.50 -12.34 -1.88
C LYS A 116 0.40 -13.06 -2.90
N GLU A 117 -0.17 -13.80 -3.84
CA GLU A 117 0.57 -14.53 -4.88
C GLU A 117 1.34 -13.55 -5.76
N VAL A 118 0.73 -12.42 -6.15
CA VAL A 118 1.39 -11.38 -6.95
C VAL A 118 2.52 -10.72 -6.16
N LEU A 119 2.32 -10.52 -4.86
CA LEU A 119 3.32 -9.92 -3.97
C LEU A 119 4.51 -10.85 -3.70
N ARG A 120 4.29 -12.18 -3.66
CA ARG A 120 5.34 -13.19 -3.40
C ARG A 120 6.20 -13.52 -4.61
N VAL A 121 5.68 -13.38 -5.81
CA VAL A 121 6.34 -13.87 -7.05
C VAL A 121 7.61 -13.08 -7.40
N THR A 122 7.84 -11.93 -6.79
CA THR A 122 8.91 -11.02 -7.19
C THR A 122 10.17 -11.23 -6.34
N SER A 123 11.30 -11.61 -6.95
CA SER A 123 12.63 -11.65 -6.30
C SER A 123 13.24 -10.27 -6.05
N GLY A 124 12.45 -9.20 -6.19
CA GLY A 124 12.83 -7.79 -6.13
C GLY A 124 11.63 -6.90 -5.75
N PRO A 125 11.75 -5.58 -5.84
CA PRO A 125 10.65 -4.68 -5.52
C PRO A 125 9.45 -4.89 -6.44
N VAL A 126 8.25 -4.86 -5.86
CA VAL A 126 6.99 -4.84 -6.62
C VAL A 126 6.78 -3.42 -7.11
N MET A 127 6.89 -3.24 -8.43
CA MET A 127 6.71 -1.93 -9.08
C MET A 127 5.23 -1.61 -9.28
N VAL A 128 4.84 -0.39 -8.91
CA VAL A 128 3.51 0.18 -9.13
C VAL A 128 3.61 1.30 -10.16
N ARG A 129 2.82 1.20 -11.24
CA ARG A 129 2.80 2.18 -12.33
C ARG A 129 1.43 2.37 -12.93
N CYS A 130 1.17 3.57 -13.45
CA CYS A 130 -0.04 3.90 -14.17
C CYS A 130 0.27 4.24 -15.63
N GLU A 131 -0.44 3.64 -16.56
CA GLU A 131 -0.35 3.95 -17.99
C GLU A 131 -1.65 4.61 -18.44
N GLY A 132 -1.60 5.78 -19.10
CA GLY A 132 -2.80 6.52 -19.51
C GLY A 132 -2.49 7.75 -20.37
N ARG A 133 -3.56 8.37 -20.91
CA ARG A 133 -3.49 9.60 -21.74
C ARG A 133 -3.96 10.84 -20.99
#